data_AF-A0A2E9ECM0-F1
#
_entry.id   AF-A0A2E9ECM0-F1
#
_cell.length_a   1.000
_cell.length_b   1.000
_cell.length_c   1.000
_cell.angle_alpha   90.00
_cell.angle_beta   90.00
_cell.angle_gamma   90.00
#
_symmetry.space_group_name_H-M   'P 1'
#
loop_
_entity.id
_entity.type
_entity.pdbx_description
1 polymer ?
#
loop_
_entity_poly.entity_id
_entity_poly.type
_entity_poly.pdbx_seq_one_letter_code
_entity_poly.pdbx_strand_id
1 'polypeptide(L)'
;MVLTSPPYINLELYEHMKPWQSDELFYKDFFLPLFEKCLKHIKKGGNVCFNISPKMYEDAIKHGLPECDSEENLLQQLGQQKGKKKQDKIYIWQK
;
A
#
# COMPACT_ATOMS: atom_id res chain seq x y z
N MET A 1 -15.53 -3.48 -1.81
CA MET A 1 -14.07 -3.69 -1.97
C MET A 1 -13.42 -2.32 -2.08
N VAL A 2 -12.23 -2.16 -1.50
CA VAL A 2 -11.33 -1.03 -1.74
C VAL A 2 -10.08 -1.60 -2.40
N LEU A 3 -9.70 -1.09 -3.56
CA LEU A 3 -8.43 -1.40 -4.22
C LEU A 3 -7.79 -0.07 -4.62
N THR A 4 -6.60 0.20 -4.10
CA THR A 4 -5.92 1.48 -4.36
C THR A 4 -4.40 1.33 -4.30
N SER A 5 -3.70 2.23 -4.99
CA SER A 5 -2.24 2.39 -5.00
C SER A 5 -1.91 3.73 -4.32
N PRO A 6 -1.60 3.74 -3.00
CA PRO A 6 -1.24 4.97 -2.30
C PRO A 6 0.10 5.52 -2.84
N PRO A 7 0.33 6.85 -2.71
CA PRO A 7 1.55 7.49 -3.22
C PRO A 7 2.82 6.94 -2.58
N TYR A 8 3.90 6.89 -3.35
CA TYR A 8 5.22 6.45 -2.88
C TYR A 8 5.99 7.55 -2.15
N ILE A 9 5.57 7.90 -0.93
CA ILE A 9 6.21 8.91 -0.07
C ILE A 9 6.49 10.21 -0.85
N ASN A 10 7.77 10.52 -1.12
CA ASN A 10 8.20 11.72 -1.86
C ASN A 10 8.55 11.43 -3.33
N LEU A 11 8.46 10.18 -3.79
CA LEU A 11 8.61 9.83 -5.21
C LEU A 11 7.38 10.25 -6.02
N GLU A 12 6.21 10.28 -5.38
CA GLU A 12 4.95 10.67 -5.98
C GLU A 12 4.29 11.76 -5.14
N LEU A 13 4.48 13.01 -5.56
CA LEU A 13 3.86 14.18 -4.93
C LEU A 13 2.73 14.69 -5.82
N TYR A 14 1.51 14.78 -5.26
CA TYR A 14 0.38 15.37 -5.95
C TYR A 14 0.48 16.89 -5.99
N GLU A 15 -0.30 17.51 -6.88
CA GLU A 15 -0.38 18.95 -7.01
C GLU A 15 -0.76 19.58 -5.65
N HIS A 16 0.07 20.53 -5.21
CA HIS A 16 -0.04 21.22 -3.91
C HIS A 16 0.34 20.42 -2.65
N MET A 17 0.86 19.19 -2.78
CA MET A 17 1.49 18.53 -1.63
C MET A 17 2.88 19.09 -1.36
N LYS A 18 3.18 19.29 -0.07
CA LYS A 18 4.56 19.49 0.38
C LYS A 18 5.22 18.13 0.58
N PRO A 19 6.52 17.99 0.28
CA PRO A 19 7.24 16.76 0.60
C PRO A 19 7.11 16.41 2.08
N TRP A 20 6.99 15.12 2.37
CA TRP A 20 7.06 14.57 3.71
C TRP A 20 8.43 14.84 4.30
N GLN A 21 8.47 15.27 5.57
CA GLN A 21 9.75 15.57 6.25
C GLN A 21 10.53 14.29 6.57
N SER A 22 9.84 13.15 6.71
CA SER A 22 10.42 11.83 6.89
C SER A 22 9.45 10.75 6.41
N ASP A 23 10.00 9.58 6.06
CA ASP A 23 9.22 8.39 5.71
C ASP A 23 8.29 7.97 6.87
N GLU A 24 8.75 8.13 8.12
CA GLU A 24 7.96 7.82 9.31
C GLU A 24 6.66 8.64 9.38
N LEU A 25 6.72 9.95 9.10
CA LEU A 25 5.54 10.82 9.11
C LEU A 25 4.57 10.44 7.99
N PHE A 26 5.07 10.01 6.83
CA PHE A 26 4.21 9.47 5.78
C PHE A 26 3.41 8.26 6.28
N TYR A 27 4.06 7.31 6.96
CA TYR A 27 3.37 6.12 7.45
C TYR A 27 2.37 6.45 8.58
N LYS A 28 2.79 7.26 9.55
CA LYS A 28 1.98 7.59 10.73
C LYS A 28 0.83 8.55 10.45
N ASP A 29 1.06 9.58 9.65
CA ASP A 29 0.08 10.67 9.47
C ASP A 29 -0.82 10.47 8.24
N PHE A 30 -0.42 9.60 7.31
CA PHE A 30 -1.19 9.33 6.10
C PHE A 30 -1.52 7.85 5.88
N PHE A 31 -0.51 6.98 5.75
CA PHE A 31 -0.73 5.62 5.27
C PHE A 31 -1.56 4.77 6.24
N LEU A 32 -1.21 4.75 7.53
CA LEU A 32 -1.95 4.01 8.56
C LEU A 32 -3.35 4.60 8.79
N PRO A 33 -3.53 5.93 8.89
CA PRO A 33 -4.87 6.53 8.93
C PRO A 33 -5.74 6.20 7.71
N LEU A 34 -5.15 6.10 6.52
CA LEU A 34 -5.86 5.65 5.31
C LEU A 34 -6.34 4.21 5.47
N PHE A 35 -5.43 3.31 5.87
CA PHE A 35 -5.76 1.91 6.14
C PHE A 35 -6.90 1.76 7.16
N GLU A 36 -6.79 2.43 8.31
CA GLU A 36 -7.80 2.39 9.36
C GLU A 36 -9.17 2.87 8.86
N LYS A 37 -9.20 3.95 8.07
CA LYS A 37 -10.44 4.43 7.44
C LYS A 37 -11.01 3.39 6.47
N CYS A 38 -10.18 2.78 5.63
CA CYS A 38 -10.61 1.74 4.71
C CYS A 38 -11.23 0.54 5.46
N LEU A 39 -10.53 0.00 6.46
CA LEU A 39 -11.04 -1.10 7.29
C LEU A 39 -12.28 -0.69 8.09
N LYS A 40 -12.33 0.50 8.67
CA LYS A 40 -13.49 0.95 9.46
C LYS A 40 -14.75 1.01 8.61
N HIS A 41 -14.66 1.49 7.37
CA HIS A 41 -15.82 1.78 6.53
C HIS A 41 -16.17 0.70 5.49
N ILE A 42 -15.28 -0.26 5.20
CA ILE A 42 -15.63 -1.40 4.36
C ILE A 42 -16.73 -2.25 5.04
N LYS A 43 -17.64 -2.83 4.26
CA LYS A 43 -18.66 -3.77 4.76
C LYS A 43 -18.00 -5.07 5.24
N LYS A 44 -18.64 -5.77 6.18
CA LYS A 44 -18.22 -7.12 6.62
C LYS A 44 -18.17 -8.08 5.43
N GLY A 45 -17.13 -8.92 5.36
CA GLY A 45 -16.81 -9.76 4.21
C GLY A 45 -16.20 -9.00 3.03
N GLY A 46 -15.83 -7.73 3.23
CA GLY A 46 -15.22 -6.89 2.20
C GLY A 46 -13.70 -6.85 2.32
N ASN A 47 -13.04 -6.66 1.18
CA ASN A 47 -11.58 -6.60 1.10
C ASN A 47 -11.07 -5.16 0.99
N VAL A 48 -9.99 -4.86 1.71
CA VAL A 48 -9.12 -3.70 1.52
C VAL A 48 -7.85 -4.20 0.87
N CYS A 49 -7.51 -3.64 -0.29
CA CYS A 49 -6.40 -4.09 -1.11
C CYS A 49 -5.49 -2.90 -1.43
N PHE A 50 -4.21 -3.02 -1.09
CA PHE A 50 -3.20 -2.03 -1.44
C PHE A 50 -2.21 -2.57 -2.45
N ASN A 51 -2.06 -1.87 -3.57
CA ASN A 51 -1.06 -2.16 -4.57
C ASN A 51 0.19 -1.32 -4.31
N ILE A 52 1.20 -1.94 -3.69
CA ILE A 52 2.43 -1.29 -3.26
C ILE A 52 3.64 -2.22 -3.44
N SER A 53 4.84 -1.65 -3.43
CA SER A 53 6.09 -2.42 -3.49
C SER A 53 6.29 -3.25 -2.21
N PRO A 54 6.99 -4.40 -2.30
CA PRO A 54 7.31 -5.19 -1.12
C PRO A 54 8.06 -4.41 -0.03
N LYS A 55 8.95 -3.48 -0.43
CA LYS A 55 9.66 -2.63 0.52
C LYS A 55 8.70 -1.74 1.30
N MET A 56 7.77 -1.09 0.63
CA MET A 56 6.79 -0.20 1.27
C MET A 56 5.88 -0.97 2.23
N TYR A 57 5.51 -2.20 1.88
CA TYR A 57 4.76 -3.09 2.76
C TYR A 57 5.56 -3.47 4.02
N GLU A 58 6.82 -3.92 3.84
CA GLU A 58 7.72 -4.25 4.95
C GLU A 58 7.93 -3.05 5.89
N ASP A 59 8.09 -1.85 5.35
CA ASP A 59 8.24 -0.63 6.14
C ASP A 59 6.92 -0.25 6.85
N ALA A 60 5.77 -0.36 6.19
CA ALA A 60 4.48 -0.11 6.81
C ALA A 60 4.19 -1.05 7.99
N ILE A 61 4.58 -2.34 7.90
CA ILE A 61 4.48 -3.29 9.02
C ILE A 61 5.32 -2.80 10.21
N LYS A 62 6.56 -2.36 9.99
CA LYS A 62 7.43 -1.81 11.07
C LYS A 62 6.79 -0.61 11.76
N HIS A 63 5.95 0.13 11.05
CA HIS A 63 5.24 1.29 11.59
C HIS A 63 3.87 0.96 12.21
N GLY A 64 3.41 -0.30 12.14
CA GLY A 64 2.19 -0.76 12.81
C GLY A 64 1.06 -1.24 11.90
N LEU A 65 1.30 -1.40 10.60
CA LEU A 65 0.35 -2.08 9.72
C LEU A 65 0.26 -3.57 10.12
N PRO A 66 -0.95 -4.14 10.30
CA PRO A 66 -1.08 -5.59 10.49
C PRO A 66 -0.67 -6.33 9.23
N GLU A 67 -0.14 -7.55 9.39
CA GLU A 67 0.13 -8.44 8.26
C GLU A 67 -1.14 -8.69 7.44
N CYS A 68 -1.02 -8.76 6.11
CA CYS A 68 -2.14 -9.03 5.22
C CYS A 68 -2.62 -10.49 5.35
N ASP A 69 -3.90 -10.73 5.09
CA ASP A 69 -4.48 -12.09 5.06
C ASP A 69 -4.04 -12.86 3.81
N SER A 70 -3.86 -12.15 2.69
CA SER A 70 -3.34 -12.73 1.45
C SER A 70 -2.64 -11.67 0.58
N GLU A 71 -1.84 -12.15 -0.38
CA GLU A 71 -1.17 -11.31 -1.37
C GLU A 71 -1.31 -11.90 -2.78
N GLU A 72 -1.38 -11.03 -3.78
CA GLU A 72 -1.47 -11.39 -5.19
C GLU A 72 -0.32 -10.75 -5.99
N ASN A 73 0.28 -11.52 -6.89
CA ASN A 73 1.31 -11.02 -7.81
C ASN A 73 0.64 -10.43 -9.06
N LEU A 74 1.11 -9.26 -9.52
CA LEU A 74 0.66 -8.64 -10.78
C LEU A 74 1.30 -9.30 -12.01
N LEU A 75 1.00 -10.58 -12.20
CA LEU A 75 1.61 -11.42 -13.25
C LEU A 75 1.30 -10.95 -14.68
N GLN A 76 0.20 -10.22 -14.91
CA GLN A 76 -0.18 -9.73 -16.25
C GLN A 76 0.75 -8.62 -16.78
N GLN A 77 1.42 -7.88 -15.90
CA GLN A 77 2.40 -6.87 -16.29
C GLN A 77 3.79 -7.48 -16.62
N LEU A 78 3.96 -8.81 -16.53
CA LEU A 78 5.22 -9.53 -16.81
C LEU A 78 5.63 -9.55 -18.28
N GLY A 79 4.83 -8.98 -19.19
CA GLY A 79 5.26 -8.75 -20.57
C GLY A 79 6.57 -7.95 -20.57
N GLN A 80 7.66 -8.56 -21.07
CA GLN A 80 8.99 -7.98 -21.26
C GLN A 80 9.90 -7.71 -20.04
N GLN A 81 9.42 -7.72 -18.78
CA GLN A 81 10.27 -7.38 -17.60
C GLN A 81 10.51 -8.52 -16.59
N LYS A 82 10.55 -9.78 -17.04
CA LYS A 82 10.96 -10.90 -16.16
C LYS A 82 12.39 -10.67 -15.62
N GLY A 83 12.51 -10.43 -14.32
CA GLY A 83 13.76 -10.59 -13.56
C GLY A 83 14.56 -9.33 -13.18
N LYS A 84 14.07 -8.10 -13.40
CA LYS A 84 14.89 -6.88 -13.16
C LYS A 84 14.48 -5.97 -11.99
N LYS A 85 13.26 -6.04 -11.46
CA LYS A 85 12.84 -5.30 -10.25
C LYS A 85 11.84 -6.13 -9.44
N LYS A 86 11.87 -6.04 -8.10
CA LYS A 86 10.77 -6.51 -7.25
C LYS A 86 9.54 -5.69 -7.64
N GLN A 87 8.60 -6.32 -8.33
CA GLN A 87 7.37 -5.68 -8.77
C GLN A 87 6.43 -5.49 -7.58
N ASP A 88 5.56 -4.49 -7.69
CA ASP A 88 4.48 -4.28 -6.75
C ASP A 88 3.56 -5.50 -6.68
N LYS A 89 3.07 -5.75 -5.48
CA LYS A 89 2.06 -6.78 -5.20
C LYS A 89 0.77 -6.11 -4.77
N ILE A 90 -0.30 -6.88 -4.74
CA ILE A 90 -1.53 -6.49 -4.07
C ILE A 90 -1.56 -7.19 -2.72
N TYR A 91 -1.55 -6.42 -1.63
CA TYR A 91 -1.72 -6.92 -0.26
C TYR A 91 -3.18 -6.76 0.14
N ILE A 92 -3.77 -7.80 0.73
CA ILE A 92 -5.23 -7.94 0.92
C ILE A 92 -5.56 -8.18 2.40
N TRP A 93 -6.44 -7.37 2.95
CA TRP A 93 -7.04 -7.54 4.27
C TRP A 93 -8.55 -7.75 4.17
N GLN A 94 -9.07 -8.77 4.84
CA GLN A 94 -10.48 -9.12 4.91
C GLN A 94 -11.10 -8.61 6.22
N LYS A 95 -12.32 -8.06 6.15
CA LYS A 95 -13.06 -7.59 7.32
C LYS A 95 -14.13 -8.57 7.80
#